data_AF-A0A537WP85-F1
#
_entry.id   AF-A0A537WP85-F1
#
_cell.length_a   1.000
_cell.length_b   1.000
_cell.length_c   1.000
_cell.angle_alpha   90.00
_cell.angle_beta   90.00
_cell.angle_gamma   90.00
#
_symmetry.space_group_name_H-M   'P 1'
#
loop_
_entity.id
_entity.type
_entity.pdbx_description
1 polymer ?
#
loop_
_entity_poly.entity_id
_entity_poly.type
_entity_poly.pdbx_seq_one_letter_code
_entity_poly.pdbx_strand_id
1 'polypeptide(L)'
;MRYEFDRGGHTVASVLWEGPAQVTIDVTDPADRPQFDRFFGSEVTYLSAGFDFGGAEDELTSHRRDWTPWEFERSCRNLAHRLGCTVRRVETGPVEARPGEVAAR
;
A
#
# COMPACT_ATOMS: atom_id res chain seq x y z
N MET A 1 -4.56 -1.81 9.47
CA MET A 1 -5.01 -2.51 8.23
C MET A 1 -3.95 -3.54 7.85
N ARG A 2 -4.25 -4.85 7.85
CA ARG A 2 -3.25 -5.90 7.55
C ARG A 2 -3.47 -6.54 6.18
N TYR A 3 -2.36 -6.84 5.51
CA TYR A 3 -2.32 -7.67 4.30
C TYR A 3 -1.39 -8.86 4.49
N GLU A 4 -1.84 -10.03 4.05
CA GLU A 4 -1.05 -11.26 4.05
C GLU A 4 -0.70 -11.62 2.61
N PHE A 5 0.58 -11.88 2.37
CA PHE A 5 1.16 -12.28 1.10
C PHE A 5 1.30 -13.80 1.12
N ASP A 6 0.71 -14.47 0.15
CA ASP A 6 0.73 -15.92 0.02
C ASP A 6 1.39 -16.33 -1.30
N ARG A 7 2.29 -17.33 -1.24
CA ARG A 7 2.94 -17.95 -2.40
C ARG A 7 2.84 -19.46 -2.27
N GLY A 8 2.22 -20.11 -3.26
CA GLY A 8 2.08 -21.58 -3.27
C GLY A 8 1.30 -22.13 -2.07
N GLY A 9 0.35 -21.36 -1.51
CA GLY A 9 -0.42 -21.76 -0.32
C GLY A 9 0.27 -21.51 1.03
N HIS A 10 1.44 -20.88 1.02
CA HIS A 10 2.16 -20.50 2.24
C HIS A 10 2.23 -18.98 2.37
N THR A 11 1.94 -18.49 3.57
CA THR A 11 2.15 -17.07 3.87
C THR A 11 3.65 -16.79 3.91
N VAL A 12 4.08 -15.79 3.15
CA VAL A 12 5.48 -15.35 3.07
C VAL A 12 5.71 -14.09 3.90
N ALA A 13 4.69 -13.24 4.04
CA ALA A 13 4.76 -12.02 4.82
C ALA A 13 3.37 -11.54 5.26
N SER A 14 3.35 -10.86 6.41
CA SER A 14 2.24 -10.04 6.88
C SER A 14 2.71 -8.59 7.00
N VAL A 15 1.94 -7.68 6.44
CA VAL A 15 2.23 -6.24 6.51
C VAL A 15 1.04 -5.54 7.15
N LEU A 16 1.28 -4.85 8.26
CA LEU A 16 0.29 -4.11 9.02
C LEU A 16 0.58 -2.61 8.90
N TRP A 17 -0.43 -1.86 8.44
CA TRP A 17 -0.42 -0.41 8.45
C TRP A 17 -1.15 0.14 9.67
N GLU A 18 -0.48 1.03 10.39
CA GLU A 18 -0.94 1.68 11.62
C GLU A 18 -1.06 3.21 11.45
N GLY A 19 -0.43 3.75 10.40
CA GLY A 19 -0.47 5.15 10.04
C GLY A 19 0.60 5.49 9.00
N PRO A 20 0.66 6.74 8.53
CA PRO A 20 1.71 7.17 7.61
C PRO A 20 3.10 6.93 8.23
N ALA A 21 3.99 6.29 7.49
CA ALA A 21 5.30 5.84 7.93
C ALA A 21 5.32 4.74 9.01
N GLN A 22 4.16 4.21 9.41
CA GLN A 22 4.01 3.20 10.46
C GLN A 22 3.51 1.91 9.84
N VAL A 23 4.46 1.17 9.25
CA VAL A 23 4.22 -0.14 8.64
C VAL A 23 5.04 -1.20 9.36
N THR A 24 4.35 -2.11 10.02
CA THR A 24 4.93 -3.28 10.66
C THR A 24 5.00 -4.43 9.66
N ILE A 25 6.21 -4.98 9.45
CA ILE A 25 6.48 -6.04 8.48
C ILE A 25 6.94 -7.29 9.25
N ASP A 26 6.17 -8.36 9.10
CA ASP A 26 6.49 -9.70 9.59
C ASP A 26 6.74 -10.60 8.36
N VAL A 27 7.91 -11.24 8.29
CA VAL A 27 8.27 -12.15 7.20
C VAL A 27 8.52 -13.54 7.76
N THR A 28 8.09 -14.55 7.02
CA THR A 28 8.31 -15.95 7.39
C THR A 28 9.76 -16.37 7.15
N ASP A 29 10.37 -15.91 6.05
CA ASP A 29 11.80 -16.08 5.78
C ASP A 29 12.52 -14.73 5.97
N PRO A 30 13.52 -14.63 6.88
CA PRO A 30 14.34 -13.44 7.03
C PRO A 30 15.01 -12.96 5.72
N ALA A 31 15.26 -13.85 4.75
CA ALA A 31 15.80 -13.50 3.45
C ALA A 31 14.86 -12.60 2.62
N ASP A 32 13.55 -12.67 2.88
CA ASP A 32 12.56 -11.81 2.24
C ASP A 32 12.50 -10.42 2.89
N ARG A 33 13.02 -10.22 4.11
CA ARG A 33 12.90 -8.93 4.82
C ARG A 33 13.40 -7.71 4.01
N PRO A 34 14.58 -7.74 3.37
CA PRO A 34 15.14 -6.55 2.73
C PRO A 34 14.32 -6.01 1.55
N GLN A 35 13.61 -6.86 0.81
CA GLN A 35 12.76 -6.40 -0.30
C GLN A 35 11.51 -5.66 0.20
N PHE A 36 10.92 -6.11 1.31
CA PHE A 36 9.77 -5.43 1.92
C PHE A 36 10.19 -4.09 2.54
N ASP A 37 11.29 -4.07 3.30
CA ASP A 37 11.82 -2.83 3.89
C ASP A 37 12.15 -1.80 2.80
N ARG A 38 12.82 -2.22 1.73
CA ARG A 38 13.13 -1.34 0.60
C ARG A 38 11.87 -0.79 -0.07
N PHE A 39 10.86 -1.63 -0.25
CA PHE A 39 9.63 -1.24 -0.91
C PHE A 39 8.79 -0.26 -0.07
N PHE A 40 8.54 -0.54 1.20
CA PHE A 40 7.77 0.37 2.06
C PHE A 40 8.57 1.59 2.54
N GLY A 41 9.90 1.51 2.52
CA GLY A 41 10.79 2.62 2.84
C GLY A 41 11.04 3.61 1.69
N SER A 42 10.54 3.37 0.47
CA SER A 42 10.68 4.32 -0.63
C SER A 42 9.39 5.03 -1.00
N GLU A 43 9.54 6.29 -1.42
CA GLU A 43 8.46 7.18 -1.82
C GLU A 43 7.94 6.84 -3.23
N VAL A 44 6.72 7.27 -3.51
CA VAL A 44 6.12 7.27 -4.86
C VAL A 44 5.88 8.71 -5.28
N THR A 45 6.47 9.07 -6.41
CA THR A 45 6.15 10.32 -7.09
C THR A 45 4.93 10.12 -7.95
N TYR A 46 3.91 10.93 -7.70
CA TYR A 46 2.75 11.06 -8.57
C TYR A 46 2.93 12.31 -9.42
N LEU A 47 2.59 12.20 -10.70
CA LEU A 47 2.25 13.35 -11.52
C LEU A 47 0.75 13.58 -11.32
N SER A 48 0.36 14.62 -10.59
CA SER A 48 -1.04 15.04 -10.56
C SER A 48 -1.30 15.81 -11.85
N ALA A 49 -1.80 15.10 -12.86
CA ALA A 49 -2.45 15.78 -13.99
C ALA A 49 -3.71 16.44 -13.43
N GLY A 50 -3.63 17.73 -13.12
CA GLY A 50 -4.77 18.53 -12.72
C GLY A 50 -5.80 18.54 -13.84
N PHE A 51 -6.79 17.66 -13.78
CA PHE A 51 -8.02 17.78 -14.58
C PHE A 51 -8.91 18.86 -13.95
N ASP A 52 -8.40 20.08 -13.86
CA ASP A 52 -9.21 21.27 -13.63
C ASP A 52 -9.19 22.10 -14.92
N PHE A 53 -10.38 22.51 -15.36
CA PHE A 53 -10.64 23.35 -16.53
C PHE A 53 -10.11 24.80 -16.34
N GLY A 54 -8.85 24.95 -15.91
CA GLY A 54 -8.30 26.24 -15.50
C GLY A 54 -6.86 26.18 -15.01
N GLY A 55 -5.93 25.71 -15.85
CA GLY A 55 -4.54 26.18 -15.84
C GLY A 55 -3.70 25.97 -14.58
N ALA A 56 -3.82 24.82 -13.91
CA ALA A 56 -2.80 24.40 -12.95
C ALA A 56 -1.66 23.68 -13.71
N GLU A 57 -0.42 24.15 -13.53
CA GLU A 57 0.79 23.49 -14.03
C GLU A 57 0.86 22.05 -13.51
N ASP A 58 1.35 21.10 -14.31
CA ASP A 58 1.55 19.71 -13.89
C ASP A 58 2.43 19.66 -12.63
N GLU A 59 1.81 19.46 -11.47
CA GLU A 59 2.52 19.43 -10.19
C GLU A 59 3.03 18.01 -9.93
N LEU A 60 4.35 17.90 -9.70
CA LEU A 60 4.95 16.65 -9.24
C LEU A 60 4.80 16.58 -7.72
N THR A 61 3.91 15.71 -7.24
CA THR A 61 3.74 15.48 -5.80
C THR A 61 4.32 14.12 -5.41
N SER A 62 5.32 14.13 -4.53
CA SER A 62 5.88 12.90 -3.95
C SER A 62 5.21 12.60 -2.62
N HIS A 63 4.60 11.42 -2.51
CA HIS A 63 4.02 10.92 -1.26
C HIS A 63 4.62 9.55 -0.92
N ARG A 64 4.59 9.17 0.35
CA ARG A 64 4.96 7.81 0.74
C ARG A 64 3.92 6.80 0.24
N ARG A 65 4.36 5.56 -0.04
CA ARG A 65 3.48 4.44 -0.46
C ARG A 65 2.39 4.09 0.54
N ASP A 66 2.58 4.51 1.79
CA ASP A 66 1.74 4.25 2.93
C ASP A 66 1.12 5.53 3.50
N TRP A 67 1.09 6.62 2.71
CA TRP A 67 0.55 7.90 3.16
C TRP A 67 -0.93 7.82 3.53
N THR A 68 -1.70 6.98 2.84
CA THR A 68 -3.12 6.74 3.12
C THR A 68 -3.45 5.25 3.09
N PRO A 69 -4.58 4.81 3.68
CA PRO A 69 -5.00 3.41 3.64
C PRO A 69 -5.13 2.84 2.22
N TRP A 70 -5.64 3.63 1.26
CA TRP A 70 -5.83 3.16 -0.12
C TRP A 70 -4.52 3.11 -0.91
N GLU A 71 -3.58 4.02 -0.65
CA GLU A 71 -2.24 3.96 -1.23
C GLU A 71 -1.47 2.76 -0.70
N PHE A 72 -1.60 2.48 0.61
CA PHE A 72 -1.04 1.30 1.21
C PHE A 72 -1.62 0.02 0.57
N GLU A 73 -2.93 -0.07 0.43
CA GLU A 73 -3.60 -1.19 -0.27
C GLU A 73 -3.12 -1.36 -1.71
N ARG A 74 -3.05 -0.26 -2.48
CA ARG A 74 -2.53 -0.27 -3.85
C ARG A 74 -1.08 -0.75 -3.89
N SER A 75 -0.27 -0.29 -2.95
CA SER A 75 1.14 -0.67 -2.82
C SER A 75 1.30 -2.16 -2.48
N CYS A 76 0.49 -2.71 -1.58
CA CYS A 76 0.46 -4.14 -1.28
C CYS A 76 0.13 -4.98 -2.52
N ARG A 77 -0.88 -4.60 -3.30
CA ARG A 77 -1.26 -5.30 -4.55
C ARG A 77 -0.16 -5.23 -5.61
N ASN A 78 0.47 -4.08 -5.77
CA ASN A 78 1.59 -3.90 -6.70
C ASN A 78 2.78 -4.79 -6.29
N LEU A 79 3.15 -4.78 -5.01
CA LEU A 79 4.23 -5.62 -4.50
C LEU A 79 3.92 -7.11 -4.72
N ALA A 80 2.69 -7.55 -4.45
CA ALA A 80 2.29 -8.94 -4.64
C ALA A 80 2.47 -9.38 -6.10
N HIS A 81 2.03 -8.56 -7.05
CA HIS A 81 2.23 -8.80 -8.48
C HIS A 81 3.73 -8.89 -8.83
N ARG A 82 4.56 -7.97 -8.31
CA ARG A 82 6.02 -7.99 -8.53
C ARG A 82 6.69 -9.24 -7.96
N LEU A 83 6.20 -9.76 -6.84
CA LEU A 83 6.73 -10.93 -6.16
C LEU A 83 6.13 -12.26 -6.66
N GLY A 84 5.16 -12.23 -7.58
CA GLY A 84 4.43 -13.44 -8.00
C GLY A 84 3.65 -14.09 -6.85
N CYS A 85 3.15 -13.28 -5.91
CA CYS A 85 2.35 -13.71 -4.78
C CYS A 85 0.89 -13.28 -4.96
N THR A 86 -0.01 -13.95 -4.26
CA THR A 86 -1.35 -13.42 -3.99
C THR A 86 -1.32 -12.58 -2.72
N VAL A 87 -2.18 -11.58 -2.63
CA VAL A 87 -2.32 -10.76 -1.40
C VAL A 87 -3.78 -10.65 -1.02
N ARG A 88 -4.05 -10.77 0.28
CA ARG A 88 -5.40 -10.62 0.82
C ARG A 88 -5.41 -9.68 2.01
N ARG A 89 -6.47 -8.89 2.11
CA ARG A 89 -6.74 -8.06 3.29
C ARG A 89 -7.18 -8.97 4.43
N VAL A 90 -6.67 -8.73 5.62
CA VAL A 90 -7.13 -9.36 6.85
C VAL A 90 -7.72 -8.29 7.75
N GLU A 91 -8.93 -8.54 8.24
CA GLU A 91 -9.63 -7.59 9.09
C GLU A 91 -8.86 -7.39 10.40
N THR A 92 -8.44 -6.15 10.64
CA THR A 92 -7.75 -5.70 11.84
C THR A 92 -8.42 -4.41 12.30
N GLY A 93 -9.61 -4.52 12.92
CA GLY A 93 -10.37 -3.38 13.41
C GLY A 93 -10.80 -2.34 12.36
N PRO A 94 -11.42 -1.22 12.77
CA PRO A 94 -11.85 -0.16 11.87
C PRO A 94 -10.66 0.55 11.21
N VAL A 95 -10.78 0.82 9.91
CA VAL A 95 -9.78 1.52 9.08
C VAL A 95 -10.46 2.74 8.47
N GLU A 96 -9.72 3.85 8.33
CA GLU A 96 -10.21 5.07 7.69
C GLU A 96 -10.71 4.80 6.25
N ALA A 97 -11.91 5.30 5.94
CA ALA A 97 -12.57 5.08 4.66
C ALA A 97 -11.98 5.99 3.58
N ARG A 98 -12.00 5.50 2.33
CA ARG A 98 -11.52 6.28 1.19
C ARG A 98 -12.45 7.49 0.94
N PRO A 99 -11.91 8.70 0.67
CA PRO A 99 -12.74 9.80 0.18
C PRO A 99 -13.38 9.41 -1.16
N GLY A 100 -14.71 9.32 -1.17
CA GLY A 100 -15.51 8.86 -2.32
C GLY A 100 -16.25 7.53 -2.09
N GLU A 101 -15.93 6.79 -1.02
CA GLU A 101 -16.71 5.64 -0.57
C GLU A 101 -17.81 6.10 0.41
N VAL A 102 -18.61 7.08 -0.02
CA VAL A 102 -19.90 7.34 0.61
C VAL A 102 -20.84 6.28 0.05
N ALA A 103 -21.21 5.35 0.91
CA ALA A 103 -22.16 4.28 0.61
C ALA A 103 -23.32 4.82 -0.22
N ALA A 104 -23.42 4.38 -1.48
CA ALA A 104 -24.68 4.40 -2.19
C ALA A 104 -25.62 3.47 -1.40
N ARG A 105 -26.52 4.09 -0.65
CA ARG A 105 -27.61 3.43 0.07
C ARG A 105 -28.93 3.89 -0.53
#